data_AF-A0A927IMN2-F1
#
_entry.id   AF-A0A927IMN2-F1
#
_cell.length_a   1.000
_cell.length_b   1.000
_cell.length_c   1.000
_cell.angle_alpha   90.00
_cell.angle_beta   90.00
_cell.angle_gamma   90.00
#
_symmetry.space_group_name_H-M   'P 1'
#
loop_
_entity.id
_entity.type
_entity.pdbx_description
1 polymer ?
#
loop_
_entity_poly.entity_id
_entity_poly.type
_entity_poly.pdbx_seq_one_letter_code
_entity_poly.pdbx_strand_id
1 'polypeptide(L)'
;MSKISAYIQSVQQHFKETSEKTQTVAEFAEELRKPVNILLEQLQSAGLSKSKNDIMLESDKQTLLEYLQKSHSSEKFERKKITLTRGPSEAVKMWRAVAENKNGSAWEVLENFSLKIIYGQPIDPDLQRLVNLIIAKSFLEGALPNMRRGRPKSDDVEEMSMEVAQMYWDLRDGGKSYADAVEIIANQIYKDERHIMRMVEANTSNVGHTLEDRERKRQWRSLMREMRRDANSHPSIYEKFINPDLPPELTNIEFDTSDYIDHLDELINSELNTKEN
;
A
#
# COMPACT_ATOMS: atom_id res chain seq x y z
N MET A 1 -16.60 -5.20 -27.61
CA MET A 1 -16.05 -5.75 -26.36
C MET A 1 -15.59 -7.15 -26.61
N SER A 2 -14.29 -7.38 -26.43
CA SER A 2 -13.71 -8.71 -26.43
C SER A 2 -14.20 -9.52 -25.23
N LYS A 3 -14.05 -10.85 -25.32
CA LYS A 3 -14.40 -11.78 -24.23
C LYS A 3 -13.62 -11.47 -22.94
N ILE A 4 -12.35 -11.06 -23.07
CA ILE A 4 -11.51 -10.64 -21.94
C ILE A 4 -12.05 -9.35 -21.31
N SER A 5 -12.44 -8.35 -22.11
CA SER A 5 -13.02 -7.10 -21.60
C SER A 5 -14.33 -7.35 -20.84
N ALA A 6 -15.19 -8.25 -21.35
CA ALA A 6 -16.43 -8.64 -20.68
C ALA A 6 -16.17 -9.35 -19.34
N TYR A 7 -15.16 -10.23 -19.29
CA TYR A 7 -14.72 -10.87 -18.05
C TYR A 7 -14.18 -9.86 -17.03
N ILE A 8 -13.35 -8.91 -17.46
CA ILE A 8 -12.83 -7.86 -16.57
C ILE A 8 -13.98 -7.04 -15.98
N GLN A 9 -14.99 -6.71 -16.81
CA GLN A 9 -16.16 -5.96 -16.35
C GLN A 9 -17.00 -6.75 -15.33
N SER A 10 -17.22 -8.05 -15.53
CA SER A 10 -17.96 -8.88 -14.57
C SER A 10 -17.21 -9.05 -13.25
N VAL A 11 -15.88 -9.21 -13.29
CA VAL A 11 -15.03 -9.22 -12.10
C VAL A 11 -15.12 -7.89 -11.33
N GLN A 12 -15.01 -6.76 -12.03
CA GLN A 12 -15.14 -5.43 -11.43
C GLN A 12 -16.52 -5.23 -10.79
N GLN A 13 -17.57 -5.70 -11.46
CA GLN A 13 -18.93 -5.62 -10.93
C GLN A 13 -19.11 -6.48 -9.69
N HIS A 14 -18.62 -7.73 -9.69
CA HIS A 14 -18.64 -8.61 -8.51
C HIS A 14 -17.94 -7.93 -7.33
N PHE A 15 -16.74 -7.38 -7.53
CA PHE A 15 -16.04 -6.66 -6.45
C PHE A 15 -16.78 -5.42 -5.97
N LYS A 16 -17.43 -4.68 -6.87
CA LYS A 16 -18.28 -3.55 -6.49
C LYS A 16 -19.45 -4.00 -5.62
N GLU A 17 -20.16 -5.05 -6.03
CA GLU A 17 -21.28 -5.64 -5.28
C GLU A 17 -20.84 -6.26 -3.94
N THR A 18 -19.64 -6.83 -3.89
CA THR A 18 -19.08 -7.44 -2.68
C THR A 18 -18.56 -6.39 -1.70
N SER A 19 -18.01 -5.28 -2.20
CA SER A 19 -17.66 -4.08 -1.42
C SER A 19 -18.89 -3.34 -0.92
N GLU A 20 -20.03 -3.44 -1.63
CA GLU A 20 -21.34 -2.94 -1.21
C GLU A 20 -22.03 -3.83 -0.16
N LYS A 21 -21.34 -4.83 0.42
CA LYS A 21 -21.87 -5.58 1.57
C LYS A 21 -22.38 -4.62 2.65
N THR A 22 -23.66 -4.73 2.94
CA THR A 22 -24.39 -3.87 3.87
C THR A 22 -23.89 -4.08 5.29
N GLN A 23 -23.01 -3.20 5.76
CA GLN A 23 -22.58 -3.16 7.15
C GLN A 23 -23.41 -2.15 7.93
N THR A 24 -23.71 -2.48 9.19
CA THR A 24 -24.38 -1.53 10.09
C THR A 24 -23.43 -0.40 10.48
N VAL A 25 -23.98 0.74 10.92
CA VAL A 25 -23.15 1.85 11.45
C VAL A 25 -22.28 1.39 12.63
N ALA A 26 -22.75 0.43 13.44
CA ALA A 26 -21.98 -0.18 14.51
C ALA A 26 -20.73 -0.92 14.00
N GLU A 27 -20.92 -1.81 13.02
CA GLU A 27 -19.83 -2.60 12.43
C GLU A 27 -18.83 -1.69 11.71
N PHE A 28 -19.31 -0.65 11.02
CA PHE A 28 -18.44 0.33 10.38
C PHE A 28 -17.61 1.14 11.39
N ALA A 29 -18.18 1.48 12.55
CA ALA A 29 -17.43 2.16 13.60
C ALA A 29 -16.33 1.27 14.20
N GLU A 30 -16.62 -0.01 14.39
CA GLU A 30 -15.64 -1.01 14.86
C GLU A 30 -14.50 -1.19 13.86
N GLU A 31 -14.82 -1.26 12.56
CA GLU A 31 -13.84 -1.32 11.48
C GLU A 31 -12.91 -0.10 11.48
N LEU A 32 -13.48 1.11 11.64
CA LEU A 32 -12.72 2.36 11.73
C LEU A 32 -12.01 2.56 13.09
N ARG A 33 -12.16 1.62 14.03
CA ARG A 33 -11.68 1.70 15.43
C ARG A 33 -12.09 3.02 16.11
N LYS A 34 -13.29 3.51 15.79
CA LYS A 34 -13.86 4.73 16.36
C LYS A 34 -15.03 4.39 17.27
N PRO A 35 -15.26 5.13 18.36
CA PRO A 35 -16.48 5.00 19.14
C PRO A 35 -17.70 5.28 18.25
N VAL A 36 -18.70 4.41 18.31
CA VAL A 36 -19.95 4.52 17.53
C VAL A 36 -20.59 5.90 17.68
N ASN A 37 -20.59 6.46 18.88
CA ASN A 37 -21.17 7.78 19.17
C ASN A 37 -20.50 8.90 18.36
N ILE A 38 -19.16 8.86 18.22
CA ILE A 38 -18.41 9.85 17.45
C ILE A 38 -18.77 9.73 15.96
N LEU A 39 -18.87 8.51 15.45
CA LEU A 39 -19.25 8.29 14.06
C LEU A 39 -20.68 8.78 13.78
N LEU A 40 -21.62 8.55 14.70
CA LEU A 40 -23.00 9.06 14.57
C LEU A 40 -23.05 10.59 14.55
N GLU A 41 -22.27 11.27 15.39
CA GLU A 41 -22.16 12.74 15.37
C GLU A 41 -21.59 13.24 14.04
N GLN A 42 -20.58 12.56 13.49
CA GLN A 42 -19.99 12.90 12.19
C GLN A 42 -20.98 12.70 11.04
N LEU A 43 -21.74 11.59 11.06
CA LEU A 43 -22.80 11.32 10.08
C LEU A 43 -23.89 12.39 10.15
N GLN A 44 -24.34 12.75 11.35
CA GLN A 44 -25.34 13.79 11.55
C GLN A 44 -24.83 15.15 11.03
N SER A 45 -23.55 15.46 11.27
CA SER A 45 -22.90 16.69 10.81
C SER A 45 -22.74 16.72 9.28
N ALA A 46 -22.58 15.55 8.66
CA ALA A 46 -22.58 15.36 7.21
C ALA A 46 -23.99 15.40 6.57
N GLY A 47 -25.06 15.55 7.38
CA GLY A 47 -26.44 15.58 6.91
C GLY A 47 -27.13 14.21 6.83
N LEU A 48 -26.51 13.16 7.37
CA LEU A 48 -27.03 11.79 7.38
C LEU A 48 -27.63 11.47 8.76
N SER A 49 -28.95 11.34 8.83
CA SER A 49 -29.64 10.93 10.07
C SER A 49 -29.75 9.41 10.11
N LYS A 50 -28.81 8.75 10.81
CA LYS A 50 -28.76 7.28 10.95
C LYS A 50 -28.61 6.85 12.40
N SER A 51 -29.12 5.67 12.71
CA SER A 51 -28.99 4.99 13.99
C SER A 51 -27.87 3.94 13.98
N LYS A 52 -27.46 3.46 15.17
CA LYS A 52 -26.40 2.45 15.32
C LYS A 52 -26.66 1.17 14.51
N ASN A 53 -27.91 0.77 14.37
CA ASN A 53 -28.30 -0.48 13.69
C ASN A 53 -28.68 -0.27 12.22
N ASP A 54 -28.64 0.98 11.73
CA ASP A 54 -28.99 1.26 10.36
C ASP A 54 -27.87 0.80 9.43
N ILE A 55 -28.26 0.40 8.22
CA ILE A 55 -27.32 0.00 7.18
C ILE A 55 -26.57 1.24 6.68
N MET A 56 -25.25 1.14 6.60
CA MET A 56 -24.37 2.14 6.02
C MET A 56 -24.16 1.83 4.53
N LEU A 57 -24.76 2.62 3.63
CA LEU A 57 -24.58 2.46 2.18
C LEU A 57 -23.30 3.15 1.74
N GLU A 58 -22.80 2.78 0.55
CA GLU A 58 -21.59 3.38 0.00
C GLU A 58 -21.77 4.89 -0.27
N SER A 59 -22.98 5.31 -0.66
CA SER A 59 -23.34 6.73 -0.79
C SER A 59 -23.20 7.52 0.51
N ASP A 60 -23.51 6.89 1.65
CA ASP A 60 -23.39 7.50 2.98
C ASP A 60 -21.93 7.60 3.40
N LYS A 61 -21.11 6.60 3.07
CA LYS A 61 -19.66 6.65 3.32
C LYS A 61 -19.01 7.76 2.50
N GLN A 62 -19.41 7.91 1.24
CA GLN A 62 -18.88 8.95 0.35
C GLN A 62 -19.25 10.36 0.81
N THR A 63 -20.49 10.59 1.21
CA THR A 63 -20.94 11.88 1.76
C THR A 63 -20.27 12.21 3.10
N LEU A 64 -20.09 11.23 3.98
CA LEU A 64 -19.28 11.38 5.20
C LEU A 64 -17.83 11.75 4.87
N LEU A 65 -17.21 11.07 3.90
CA LEU A 65 -15.83 11.34 3.48
C LEU A 65 -15.68 12.75 2.91
N GLU A 66 -16.61 13.20 2.06
CA GLU A 66 -16.63 14.57 1.56
C GLU A 66 -16.76 15.61 2.69
N TYR A 67 -17.63 15.36 3.66
CA TYR A 67 -17.77 16.23 4.83
C TYR A 67 -16.47 16.30 5.64
N LEU A 68 -15.85 15.15 5.92
CA LEU A 68 -14.58 15.08 6.64
C LEU A 68 -13.47 15.81 5.87
N GLN A 69 -13.35 15.60 4.56
CA GLN A 69 -12.40 16.31 3.71
C GLN A 69 -12.63 17.83 3.75
N LYS A 70 -13.88 18.30 3.64
CA LYS A 70 -14.23 19.72 3.72
C LYS A 70 -13.89 20.32 5.10
N SER A 71 -14.21 19.60 6.17
CA SER A 71 -13.93 20.00 7.56
C SER A 71 -12.42 20.07 7.87
N HIS A 72 -11.62 19.20 7.24
CA HIS A 72 -10.16 19.25 7.32
C HIS A 72 -9.53 20.25 6.33
N SER A 73 -10.28 20.68 5.31
CA SER A 73 -9.82 21.65 4.32
C SER A 73 -10.03 23.12 4.73
N SER A 74 -10.62 23.39 5.89
CA SER A 74 -10.80 24.76 6.43
C SER A 74 -9.57 25.32 7.16
N GLU A 75 -8.51 24.53 7.34
CA GLU A 75 -7.18 25.07 7.70
C GLU A 75 -6.30 25.18 6.47
N LYS A 76 -6.73 26.01 5.50
CA LYS A 76 -5.78 26.61 4.55
C LYS A 76 -4.96 27.64 5.31
N PHE A 77 -3.97 27.17 6.07
CA PHE A 77 -2.77 27.96 6.34
C PHE A 77 -2.33 28.54 4.99
N GLU A 78 -2.30 29.87 4.91
CA GLU A 78 -1.85 30.61 3.74
C GLU A 78 -0.58 29.95 3.22
N ARG A 79 -0.67 29.37 2.02
CA ARG A 79 0.47 28.73 1.37
C ARG A 79 1.48 29.83 1.08
N LYS A 80 2.41 30.06 2.00
CA LYS A 80 3.64 30.80 1.74
C LYS A 80 4.24 30.18 0.48
N LYS A 81 4.50 31.03 -0.51
CA LYS A 81 5.07 30.65 -1.79
C LYS A 81 6.49 30.12 -1.54
N ILE A 82 6.59 28.83 -1.23
CA ILE A 82 7.86 28.10 -1.15
C ILE A 82 8.29 27.89 -2.60
N THR A 83 9.31 28.62 -3.04
CA THR A 83 10.04 28.27 -4.26
C THR A 83 10.78 26.96 -4.00
N LEU A 84 10.11 25.85 -4.30
CA LEU A 84 10.69 24.51 -4.27
C LEU A 84 11.62 24.36 -5.49
N THR A 85 12.92 24.43 -5.28
CA THR A 85 13.88 23.89 -6.25
C THR A 85 13.71 22.37 -6.26
N ARG A 86 12.85 21.84 -7.16
CA ARG A 86 12.64 20.41 -7.31
C ARG A 86 13.97 19.76 -7.74
N GLY A 87 14.56 18.98 -6.84
CA GLY A 87 15.62 18.05 -7.21
C GLY A 87 15.13 17.03 -8.24
N PRO A 88 16.05 16.28 -8.89
CA PRO A 88 15.66 15.24 -9.85
C PRO A 88 14.65 14.28 -9.20
N SER A 89 13.61 13.91 -9.94
CA SER A 89 12.59 12.96 -9.47
C SER A 89 13.23 11.64 -9.04
N GLU A 90 12.58 10.93 -8.14
CA GLU A 90 13.05 9.63 -7.65
C GLU A 90 13.27 8.65 -8.82
N ALA A 91 12.36 8.64 -9.79
CA ALA A 91 12.50 7.89 -11.03
C ALA A 91 13.80 8.24 -11.76
N VAL A 92 14.12 9.52 -11.97
CA VAL A 92 15.36 9.94 -12.64
C VAL A 92 16.61 9.48 -11.88
N LYS A 93 16.58 9.47 -10.54
CA LYS A 93 17.70 8.95 -9.73
C LYS A 93 17.88 7.44 -9.95
N MET A 94 16.78 6.69 -9.99
CA MET A 94 16.78 5.25 -10.25
C MET A 94 17.29 4.92 -11.65
N TRP A 95 16.83 5.65 -12.67
CA TRP A 95 17.33 5.54 -14.04
C TRP A 95 18.85 5.69 -14.11
N ARG A 96 19.39 6.74 -13.47
CA ARG A 96 20.84 6.94 -13.41
C ARG A 96 21.56 5.80 -12.69
N ALA A 97 21.02 5.32 -11.57
CA ALA A 97 21.63 4.22 -10.81
C ALA A 97 21.70 2.92 -11.62
N VAL A 98 20.62 2.58 -12.35
CA VAL A 98 20.57 1.39 -13.21
C VAL A 98 21.50 1.57 -14.42
N ALA A 99 21.53 2.75 -15.04
CA ALA A 99 22.42 3.04 -16.17
C ALA A 99 23.91 3.00 -15.77
N GLU A 100 24.25 3.46 -14.57
CA GLU A 100 25.59 3.38 -13.99
C GLU A 100 25.94 1.96 -13.48
N ASN A 101 25.05 0.98 -13.67
CA ASN A 101 25.18 -0.40 -13.22
C ASN A 101 25.54 -0.51 -11.72
N LYS A 102 24.96 0.37 -10.89
CA LYS A 102 25.16 0.32 -9.44
C LYS A 102 24.66 -1.01 -8.90
N ASN A 103 25.44 -1.58 -7.99
CA ASN A 103 25.14 -2.84 -7.33
C ASN A 103 23.70 -2.84 -6.77
N GLY A 104 22.88 -3.80 -7.20
CA GLY A 104 21.50 -3.99 -6.76
C GLY A 104 20.48 -2.92 -7.15
N SER A 105 20.85 -1.95 -8.00
CA SER A 105 19.95 -0.87 -8.42
C SER A 105 18.72 -1.36 -9.19
N ALA A 106 18.88 -2.34 -10.08
CA ALA A 106 17.75 -2.91 -10.82
C ALA A 106 16.77 -3.66 -9.90
N TRP A 107 17.27 -4.33 -8.86
CA TRP A 107 16.42 -4.96 -7.86
C TRP A 107 15.65 -3.92 -7.02
N GLU A 108 16.32 -2.85 -6.58
CA GLU A 108 15.71 -1.77 -5.81
C GLU A 108 14.55 -1.08 -6.57
N VAL A 109 14.66 -0.99 -7.90
CA VAL A 109 13.56 -0.49 -8.73
C VAL A 109 12.34 -1.40 -8.67
N LEU A 110 12.53 -2.72 -8.80
CA LEU A 110 11.44 -3.69 -8.71
C LEU A 110 10.79 -3.70 -7.32
N GLU A 111 11.60 -3.56 -6.27
CA GLU A 111 11.13 -3.47 -4.89
C GLU A 111 10.29 -2.21 -4.65
N ASN A 112 10.79 -1.05 -5.09
CA ASN A 112 10.06 0.22 -4.99
C ASN A 112 8.74 0.18 -5.75
N PHE A 113 8.76 -0.37 -6.97
CA PHE A 113 7.56 -0.58 -7.77
C PHE A 113 6.53 -1.46 -7.06
N SER A 114 6.97 -2.60 -6.52
CA SER A 114 6.11 -3.51 -5.75
C SER A 114 5.50 -2.79 -4.53
N LEU A 115 6.31 -2.03 -3.78
CA LEU A 115 5.83 -1.27 -2.64
C LEU A 115 4.80 -0.22 -3.06
N LYS A 116 4.99 0.47 -4.18
CA LYS A 116 4.00 1.44 -4.69
C LYS A 116 2.67 0.78 -5.03
N ILE A 117 2.68 -0.40 -5.64
CA ILE A 117 1.47 -1.19 -5.89
C ILE A 117 0.80 -1.57 -4.57
N ILE A 118 1.56 -2.14 -3.63
CA ILE A 118 1.04 -2.59 -2.33
C ILE A 118 0.39 -1.42 -1.56
N TYR A 119 0.99 -0.23 -1.63
CA TYR A 119 0.47 0.95 -0.95
C TYR A 119 -0.56 1.75 -1.76
N GLY A 120 -0.98 1.26 -2.94
CA GLY A 120 -1.92 1.96 -3.82
C GLY A 120 -1.44 3.34 -4.27
N GLN A 121 -0.11 3.53 -4.32
CA GLN A 121 0.47 4.80 -4.74
C GLN A 121 0.45 4.92 -6.26
N PRO A 122 0.29 6.15 -6.80
CA PRO A 122 0.40 6.35 -8.24
C PRO A 122 1.79 5.92 -8.71
N ILE A 123 1.80 5.13 -9.78
CA ILE A 123 3.02 4.68 -10.44
C ILE A 123 3.45 5.77 -11.41
N ASP A 124 4.67 6.28 -11.22
CA ASP A 124 5.26 7.24 -12.13
C ASP A 124 5.49 6.58 -13.52
N PRO A 125 5.07 7.19 -14.64
CA PRO A 125 5.26 6.60 -15.97
C PRO A 125 6.72 6.26 -16.30
N ASP A 126 7.68 7.04 -15.83
CA ASP A 126 9.11 6.78 -16.04
C ASP A 126 9.60 5.61 -15.19
N LEU A 127 9.02 5.41 -14.00
CA LEU A 127 9.28 4.22 -13.19
C LEU A 127 8.73 2.97 -13.87
N GLN A 128 7.49 3.01 -14.38
CA GLN A 128 6.89 1.89 -15.12
C GLN A 128 7.75 1.49 -16.33
N ARG A 129 8.24 2.47 -17.10
CA ARG A 129 9.13 2.23 -18.25
C ARG A 129 10.42 1.53 -17.83
N LEU A 130 11.05 1.96 -16.73
CA LEU A 130 12.27 1.35 -16.22
C LEU A 130 12.03 -0.09 -15.77
N VAL A 131 10.93 -0.35 -15.06
CA VAL A 131 10.51 -1.69 -14.63
C VAL A 131 10.31 -2.61 -15.84
N ASN A 132 9.58 -2.16 -16.86
CA ASN A 132 9.35 -2.94 -18.07
C ASN A 132 10.68 -3.33 -18.75
N LEU A 133 11.65 -2.40 -18.82
CA LEU A 133 12.97 -2.69 -19.38
C LEU A 133 13.78 -3.69 -18.54
N ILE A 134 13.72 -3.57 -17.21
CA ILE A 134 14.40 -4.51 -16.31
C ILE A 134 13.82 -5.92 -16.48
N ILE A 135 12.49 -6.04 -16.52
CA ILE A 135 11.80 -7.32 -16.71
C ILE A 135 12.14 -7.91 -18.08
N ALA A 136 12.08 -7.11 -19.15
CA ALA A 136 12.45 -7.55 -20.49
C ALA A 136 13.91 -8.03 -20.56
N LYS A 137 14.84 -7.30 -19.94
CA LYS A 137 16.24 -7.70 -19.82
C LYS A 137 16.38 -9.01 -19.06
N SER A 138 15.70 -9.17 -17.92
CA SER A 138 15.71 -10.40 -17.13
C SER A 138 15.17 -11.60 -17.88
N PHE A 139 14.15 -11.41 -18.72
CA PHE A 139 13.64 -12.45 -19.59
C PHE A 139 14.68 -12.89 -20.63
N LEU A 140 15.39 -11.93 -21.25
CA LEU A 140 16.45 -12.21 -22.22
C LEU A 140 17.68 -12.86 -21.57
N GLU A 141 18.03 -12.49 -20.34
CA GLU A 141 19.15 -13.05 -19.59
C GLU A 141 18.81 -14.40 -18.92
N GLY A 142 17.52 -14.76 -18.85
CA GLY A 142 17.04 -15.94 -18.15
C GLY A 142 17.23 -15.88 -16.62
N ALA A 143 17.45 -14.69 -16.07
CA ALA A 143 17.72 -14.48 -14.66
C ALA A 143 17.19 -13.12 -14.16
N LEU A 144 16.75 -13.09 -12.90
CA LEU A 144 16.35 -11.86 -12.22
C LEU A 144 17.56 -10.98 -11.90
N PRO A 145 17.38 -9.65 -11.74
CA PRO A 145 18.48 -8.77 -11.41
C PRO A 145 19.06 -9.11 -10.04
N ASN A 146 20.38 -8.98 -9.90
CA ASN A 146 21.05 -9.25 -8.64
C ASN A 146 20.58 -8.29 -7.54
N MET A 147 20.35 -8.81 -6.35
CA MET A 147 20.14 -8.03 -5.13
C MET A 147 21.43 -7.28 -4.75
N ARG A 148 21.31 -6.19 -3.98
CA ARG A 148 22.46 -5.43 -3.45
C ARG A 148 23.40 -6.38 -2.69
N ARG A 149 24.59 -6.67 -3.24
CA ARG A 149 25.64 -7.42 -2.54
C ARG A 149 26.51 -6.46 -1.72
N GLY A 150 26.12 -6.15 -0.49
CA GLY A 150 26.94 -5.37 0.46
C GLY A 150 27.76 -6.26 1.39
N ARG A 151 28.85 -5.73 1.98
CA ARG A 151 29.37 -6.25 3.25
C ARG A 151 28.22 -6.17 4.24
N PRO A 152 27.86 -7.26 4.97
CA PRO A 152 26.86 -7.15 6.01
C PRO A 152 27.33 -6.05 6.98
N LYS A 153 26.58 -4.95 7.07
CA LYS A 153 26.55 -4.23 8.34
C LYS A 153 25.96 -5.26 9.30
N SER A 154 26.60 -5.52 10.44
CA SER A 154 26.22 -6.63 11.33
C SER A 154 24.69 -6.71 11.44
N ASP A 155 24.08 -7.73 10.84
CA ASP A 155 22.63 -7.83 10.66
C ASP A 155 21.92 -7.63 12.01
N ASP A 156 22.54 -8.13 13.10
CA ASP A 156 22.11 -7.99 14.48
C ASP A 156 21.83 -6.53 14.93
N VAL A 157 22.64 -5.55 14.51
CA VAL A 157 22.49 -4.15 14.97
C VAL A 157 21.38 -3.44 14.20
N GLU A 158 21.20 -3.76 12.92
CA GLU A 158 20.15 -3.17 12.08
C GLU A 158 18.79 -3.81 12.39
N GLU A 159 18.76 -5.13 12.59
CA GLU A 159 17.60 -5.88 13.08
C GLU A 159 17.16 -5.35 14.44
N MET A 160 18.08 -5.24 15.42
CA MET A 160 17.76 -4.62 16.71
C MET A 160 17.29 -3.17 16.57
N SER A 161 17.91 -2.35 15.72
CA SER A 161 17.52 -0.93 15.58
C SER A 161 16.13 -0.77 14.97
N MET A 162 15.77 -1.66 14.04
CA MET A 162 14.45 -1.72 13.43
C MET A 162 13.40 -2.23 14.42
N GLU A 163 13.72 -3.25 15.22
CA GLU A 163 12.86 -3.75 16.30
C GLU A 163 12.60 -2.67 17.35
N VAL A 164 13.64 -1.93 17.78
CA VAL A 164 13.53 -0.80 18.70
C VAL A 164 12.54 0.24 18.16
N ALA A 165 12.68 0.60 16.89
CA ALA A 165 11.80 1.57 16.24
C ALA A 165 10.34 1.09 16.20
N GLN A 166 10.13 -0.19 15.90
CA GLN A 166 8.79 -0.79 15.88
C GLN A 166 8.17 -0.79 17.28
N MET A 167 8.90 -1.28 18.29
CA MET A 167 8.43 -1.31 19.67
C MET A 167 8.06 0.08 20.19
N TYR A 168 8.89 1.09 19.89
CA TYR A 168 8.61 2.46 20.28
C TYR A 168 7.29 2.96 19.70
N TRP A 169 7.10 2.81 18.39
CA TRP A 169 5.86 3.26 17.77
C TRP A 169 4.64 2.42 18.15
N ASP A 170 4.80 1.13 18.44
CA ASP A 170 3.73 0.27 18.97
C ASP A 170 3.26 0.74 20.36
N LEU A 171 4.20 1.09 21.24
CA LEU A 171 3.88 1.64 22.57
C LEU A 171 3.21 3.02 22.46
N ARG A 172 3.72 3.90 21.59
CA ARG A 172 3.18 5.26 21.37
C ARG A 172 1.79 5.22 20.77
N ASP A 173 1.57 4.39 19.76
CA ASP A 173 0.26 4.22 19.12
C ASP A 173 -0.73 3.50 20.07
N GLY A 174 -0.23 2.66 20.98
CA GLY A 174 -0.98 2.07 22.10
C GLY A 174 -1.29 3.03 23.25
N GLY A 175 -0.96 4.33 23.12
CA GLY A 175 -1.29 5.38 24.09
C GLY A 175 -0.28 5.56 25.23
N LYS A 176 0.89 4.92 25.18
CA LYS A 176 1.94 5.14 26.20
C LYS A 176 2.56 6.53 26.07
N SER A 177 2.89 7.11 27.22
CA SER A 177 3.66 8.34 27.29
C SER A 177 5.05 8.15 26.66
N TYR A 178 5.69 9.25 26.24
CA TYR A 178 7.05 9.19 25.70
C TYR A 178 8.03 8.60 26.73
N ALA A 179 7.93 9.07 27.98
CA ALA A 179 8.78 8.61 29.07
C ALA A 179 8.59 7.11 29.33
N ASP A 180 7.33 6.65 29.42
CA ASP A 180 7.00 5.25 29.66
C ASP A 180 7.50 4.36 28.51
N ALA A 181 7.34 4.80 27.26
CA ALA A 181 7.77 4.04 26.09
C ALA A 181 9.29 3.87 26.04
N VAL A 182 10.03 4.96 26.29
CA VAL A 182 11.50 4.93 26.35
C VAL A 182 11.98 4.07 27.53
N GLU A 183 11.34 4.18 28.70
CA GLU A 183 11.70 3.39 29.89
C GLU A 183 11.52 1.88 29.66
N ILE A 184 10.39 1.47 29.08
CA ILE A 184 10.13 0.07 28.73
C ILE A 184 11.21 -0.48 27.80
N ILE A 185 11.59 0.28 26.77
CA ILE A 185 12.60 -0.13 25.79
C ILE A 185 14.00 -0.13 26.40
N ALA A 186 14.32 0.87 27.21
CA ALA A 186 15.60 0.97 27.91
C ALA A 186 15.83 -0.22 28.83
N ASN A 187 14.79 -0.66 29.54
CA ASN A 187 14.85 -1.85 30.40
C ASN A 187 15.01 -3.15 29.61
N GLN A 188 14.45 -3.23 28.41
CA GLN A 188 14.52 -4.44 27.58
C GLN A 188 15.85 -4.59 26.83
N ILE A 189 16.42 -3.48 26.35
CA ILE A 189 17.59 -3.48 25.44
C ILE A 189 18.85 -3.00 26.15
N TYR A 190 18.73 -2.52 27.40
CA TYR A 190 19.81 -1.99 28.24
C TYR A 190 20.60 -0.87 27.55
N LYS A 191 19.87 0.07 26.93
CA LYS A 191 20.43 1.25 26.24
C LYS A 191 19.80 2.54 26.75
N ASP A 192 20.54 3.64 26.62
CA ASP A 192 20.09 4.95 27.03
C ASP A 192 19.10 5.57 26.03
N GLU A 193 18.31 6.53 26.52
CA GLU A 193 17.30 7.24 25.74
C GLU A 193 17.87 7.81 24.42
N ARG A 194 19.06 8.41 24.47
CA ARG A 194 19.68 9.01 23.27
C ARG A 194 19.95 7.96 22.19
N HIS A 195 20.43 6.78 22.57
CA HIS A 195 20.73 5.73 21.63
C HIS A 195 19.45 5.08 21.08
N ILE A 196 18.43 4.91 21.92
CA ILE A 196 17.09 4.46 21.50
C ILE A 196 16.51 5.43 20.47
N MET A 197 16.51 6.73 20.76
CA MET A 197 15.92 7.71 19.86
C MET A 197 16.68 7.84 18.54
N ARG A 198 18.01 7.69 18.53
CA ARG A 198 18.77 7.57 17.27
C ARG A 198 18.34 6.37 16.44
N MET A 199 18.09 5.22 17.06
CA MET A 199 17.61 4.02 16.36
C MET A 199 16.22 4.21 15.78
N VAL A 200 15.32 4.84 16.54
CA VAL A 200 13.96 5.19 16.12
C VAL A 200 14.01 6.15 14.93
N GLU A 201 14.75 7.26 15.03
CA GLU A 201 14.86 8.27 13.97
C GLU A 201 15.40 7.68 12.68
N ALA A 202 16.48 6.90 12.76
CA ALA A 202 17.10 6.25 11.61
C ALA A 202 16.15 5.30 10.86
N ASN A 203 15.16 4.73 11.55
CA ASN A 203 14.21 3.76 11.00
C ASN A 203 12.78 4.29 10.86
N THR A 204 12.54 5.58 11.11
CA THR A 204 11.17 6.13 11.07
C THR A 204 10.57 6.06 9.66
N SER A 205 11.37 6.26 8.61
CA SER A 205 10.94 6.05 7.22
C SER A 205 10.53 4.60 6.95
N ASN A 206 11.25 3.64 7.53
CA ASN A 206 11.00 2.22 7.37
C ASN A 206 9.76 1.75 8.15
N VAL A 207 9.47 2.32 9.31
CA VAL A 207 8.29 1.99 10.13
C VAL A 207 7.03 2.74 9.69
N GLY A 208 7.16 3.99 9.22
CA GLY A 208 6.05 4.85 8.79
C GLY A 208 5.96 6.15 9.60
N HIS A 209 5.74 7.27 8.90
CA HIS A 209 5.69 8.60 9.52
C HIS A 209 4.34 8.88 10.19
N THR A 210 3.24 8.43 9.59
CA THR A 210 1.88 8.59 10.13
C THR A 210 1.37 7.32 10.81
N LEU A 211 0.33 7.43 11.63
CA LEU A 211 -0.33 6.27 12.25
C LEU A 211 -0.85 5.30 11.18
N GLU A 212 -1.51 5.84 10.15
CA GLU A 212 -2.02 5.04 9.02
C GLU A 212 -0.91 4.30 8.27
N ASP A 213 0.25 4.95 8.04
CA ASP A 213 1.39 4.29 7.40
C ASP A 213 1.92 3.13 8.25
N ARG A 214 1.99 3.33 9.57
CA ARG A 214 2.46 2.31 10.51
C ARG A 214 1.50 1.14 10.60
N GLU A 215 0.19 1.38 10.66
CA GLU A 215 -0.84 0.34 10.66
C GLU A 215 -0.80 -0.49 9.38
N ARG A 216 -0.71 0.16 8.21
CA ARG A 216 -0.55 -0.54 6.92
C ARG A 216 0.69 -1.43 6.91
N LYS A 217 1.82 -0.92 7.40
CA LYS A 217 3.07 -1.70 7.50
C LYS A 217 3.00 -2.83 8.53
N ARG A 218 2.23 -2.67 9.62
CA ARG A 218 1.97 -3.75 10.59
C ARG A 218 1.15 -4.86 9.93
N GLN A 219 0.07 -4.51 9.24
CA GLN A 219 -0.76 -5.46 8.49
C GLN A 219 0.08 -6.22 7.45
N TRP A 220 0.88 -5.50 6.66
CA TRP A 220 1.79 -6.12 5.71
C TRP A 220 2.80 -7.07 6.37
N ARG A 221 3.43 -6.67 7.48
CA ARG A 221 4.36 -7.55 8.21
C ARG A 221 3.67 -8.78 8.79
N SER A 222 2.44 -8.64 9.30
CA SER A 222 1.63 -9.77 9.76
C SER A 222 1.37 -10.75 8.62
N LEU A 223 0.88 -10.21 7.51
CA LEU A 223 0.63 -10.97 6.28
C LEU A 223 1.89 -11.69 5.80
N MET A 224 3.02 -10.99 5.68
CA MET A 224 4.30 -11.58 5.28
C MET A 224 4.80 -12.65 6.25
N ARG A 225 4.54 -12.48 7.56
CA ARG A 225 4.92 -13.46 8.59
C ARG A 225 4.06 -14.72 8.51
N GLU A 226 2.76 -14.57 8.29
CA GLU A 226 1.85 -15.69 8.01
C GLU A 226 2.28 -16.41 6.73
N MET A 227 2.48 -15.67 5.64
CA MET A 227 2.96 -16.22 4.38
C MET A 227 4.31 -16.94 4.54
N ARG A 228 5.26 -16.41 5.33
CA ARG A 228 6.58 -17.04 5.53
C ARG A 228 6.53 -18.25 6.46
N ARG A 229 5.66 -18.24 7.48
CA ARG A 229 5.41 -19.41 8.34
C ARG A 229 4.90 -20.58 7.51
N ASP A 230 3.99 -20.29 6.59
CA ASP A 230 3.31 -21.31 5.80
C ASP A 230 4.03 -21.61 4.47
N ALA A 231 4.92 -20.74 3.96
CA ALA A 231 5.70 -20.97 2.73
C ALA A 231 6.67 -22.15 2.84
N ASN A 232 7.09 -22.51 4.06
CA ASN A 232 7.79 -23.77 4.31
C ASN A 232 6.87 -25.01 4.17
N SER A 233 5.56 -24.79 4.03
CA SER A 233 4.51 -25.80 4.03
C SER A 233 3.81 -25.99 2.66
N HIS A 234 3.72 -25.02 1.74
CA HIS A 234 3.34 -25.26 0.32
C HIS A 234 3.43 -24.00 -0.60
N PRO A 235 3.76 -24.13 -1.90
CA PRO A 235 3.68 -23.04 -2.89
C PRO A 235 2.26 -22.49 -3.18
N SER A 236 1.20 -23.20 -2.79
CA SER A 236 -0.20 -22.86 -3.09
C SER A 236 -0.80 -21.77 -2.17
N ILE A 237 -0.06 -21.25 -1.20
CA ILE A 237 -0.56 -20.17 -0.32
C ILE A 237 -0.83 -18.89 -1.09
N TYR A 238 -0.03 -18.65 -2.14
CA TYR A 238 -0.26 -17.53 -3.03
C TYR A 238 -1.61 -17.65 -3.74
N GLU A 239 -2.17 -18.85 -3.93
CA GLU A 239 -3.50 -19.02 -4.55
C GLU A 239 -4.60 -18.34 -3.73
N LYS A 240 -4.50 -18.29 -2.40
CA LYS A 240 -5.48 -17.56 -1.56
C LYS A 240 -5.47 -16.05 -1.82
N PHE A 241 -4.33 -15.51 -2.27
CA PHE A 241 -4.13 -14.07 -2.52
C PHE A 241 -4.20 -13.70 -4.00
N ILE A 242 -3.88 -14.65 -4.89
CA ILE A 242 -3.89 -14.51 -6.35
C ILE A 242 -5.26 -14.88 -6.91
N ASN A 243 -5.96 -15.86 -6.32
CA ASN A 243 -7.32 -16.20 -6.71
C ASN A 243 -8.27 -15.29 -5.91
N PRO A 244 -8.78 -14.22 -6.52
CA PRO A 244 -9.87 -13.46 -5.92
C PRO A 244 -11.03 -14.39 -5.54
N ASP A 245 -11.76 -14.05 -4.47
CA ASP A 245 -12.98 -14.75 -4.02
C ASP A 245 -14.11 -14.49 -5.03
N LEU A 246 -13.95 -15.11 -6.20
CA LEU A 246 -14.83 -15.00 -7.34
C LEU A 246 -15.89 -16.09 -7.30
N PRO A 247 -17.10 -15.80 -7.80
CA PRO A 247 -18.11 -16.83 -7.98
C PRO A 247 -17.57 -17.91 -8.93
N PRO A 248 -18.02 -19.17 -8.79
CA PRO A 248 -17.52 -20.30 -9.57
C PRO A 248 -17.66 -20.13 -11.09
N GLU A 249 -18.53 -19.21 -11.52
CA GLU A 249 -18.73 -18.81 -12.92
C GLU A 249 -17.55 -18.00 -13.50
N LEU A 250 -16.76 -17.35 -12.65
CA LEU A 250 -15.63 -16.49 -13.02
C LEU A 250 -14.26 -17.12 -12.72
N THR A 251 -14.19 -18.30 -12.11
CA THR A 251 -12.92 -18.91 -11.67
C THR A 251 -12.23 -19.81 -12.70
N ASN A 252 -12.97 -20.37 -13.67
CA ASN A 252 -12.45 -21.36 -14.64
C ASN A 252 -12.66 -20.92 -16.10
N ILE A 253 -12.36 -19.66 -16.40
CA ILE A 253 -12.49 -19.15 -17.77
C ILE A 253 -11.17 -19.36 -18.51
N GLU A 254 -11.19 -20.19 -19.54
CA GLU A 254 -10.08 -20.34 -20.46
C GLU A 254 -10.18 -19.32 -21.60
N PHE A 255 -9.09 -18.58 -21.81
CA PHE A 255 -8.91 -17.67 -22.94
C PHE A 255 -7.95 -18.28 -23.95
N ASP A 256 -8.32 -18.26 -25.22
CA ASP A 256 -7.45 -18.69 -26.30
C ASP A 256 -6.65 -17.52 -26.89
N THR A 257 -5.71 -17.81 -27.78
CA THR A 257 -4.87 -16.78 -28.42
C THR A 257 -5.69 -15.74 -29.19
N SER A 258 -6.85 -16.11 -29.74
CA SER A 258 -7.71 -15.18 -30.48
C SER A 258 -8.41 -14.19 -29.54
N ASP A 259 -8.84 -14.64 -28.36
CA ASP A 259 -9.42 -13.79 -27.33
C ASP A 259 -8.45 -12.66 -26.89
N TYR A 260 -7.15 -12.97 -26.80
CA TYR A 260 -6.12 -11.98 -26.48
C TYR A 260 -5.89 -10.98 -27.61
N ILE A 261 -5.88 -11.44 -28.86
CA ILE A 261 -5.71 -10.56 -30.03
C ILE A 261 -6.89 -9.58 -30.12
N ASP A 262 -8.12 -10.08 -29.98
CA ASP A 262 -9.32 -9.26 -30.01
C ASP A 262 -9.34 -8.20 -28.90
N HIS A 263 -8.81 -8.54 -27.71
CA HIS A 263 -8.66 -7.57 -26.62
C HIS A 263 -7.60 -6.52 -26.92
N LEU A 264 -6.46 -6.90 -27.52
CA LEU A 264 -5.43 -5.95 -27.93
C LEU A 264 -5.94 -4.98 -28.99
N ASP A 265 -6.69 -5.48 -29.98
CA ASP A 265 -7.30 -4.64 -31.01
C ASP A 265 -8.32 -3.66 -30.40
N GLU A 266 -9.12 -4.11 -29.41
CA GLU A 266 -10.02 -3.22 -28.66
C GLU A 266 -9.24 -2.12 -27.92
N LEU A 267 -8.15 -2.46 -27.23
CA LEU A 267 -7.31 -1.50 -26.51
C LEU A 267 -6.67 -0.48 -27.46
N ILE A 268 -6.12 -0.93 -28.59
CA ILE A 268 -5.51 -0.06 -29.60
C ILE A 268 -6.53 0.95 -30.13
N ASN A 269 -7.73 0.49 -30.46
CA ASN A 269 -8.81 1.36 -30.95
C ASN A 269 -9.27 2.36 -29.88
N SER A 270 -9.30 1.97 -28.60
CA SER A 270 -9.64 2.88 -27.50
C SER A 270 -8.61 4.00 -27.28
N GLU A 271 -7.31 3.69 -27.43
CA GLU A 271 -6.20 4.64 -27.32
C GLU A 271 -6.12 5.60 -28.51
N LEU A 272 -6.56 5.18 -29.69
CA LEU A 272 -6.66 6.05 -30.87
C LEU A 272 -7.81 7.06 -30.70
N ASN A 273 -8.98 6.59 -30.28
CA ASN A 273 -10.16 7.44 -30.08
C ASN A 273 -10.00 8.47 -28.94
N THR A 274 -9.15 8.20 -27.95
CA THR A 274 -8.86 9.14 -26.86
C THR A 274 -7.84 10.22 -27.23
N LYS A 275 -7.07 10.05 -28.31
CA LYS A 275 -6.11 11.06 -28.81
C LYS A 275 -6.70 11.99 -29.86
N GLU A 276 -7.86 11.66 -30.41
CA GLU A 276 -8.58 12.50 -31.38
C GLU A 276 -9.56 13.50 -30.72
N ASN A 277 -9.74 13.45 -29.39
CA ASN A 277 -10.53 14.39 -28.59
C ASN A 277 -9.64 15.21 -27.64
#